data_AF-A4WI58-F1
#
_entry.id   AF-A4WI58-F1
#
_cell.length_a   1.000
_cell.length_b   1.000
_cell.length_c   1.000
_cell.angle_alpha   90.00
_cell.angle_beta   90.00
_cell.angle_gamma   90.00
#
_symmetry.space_group_name_H-M   'P 1'
#
loop_
_entity.id
_entity.type
_entity.pdbx_description
1 polymer ?
#
loop_
_entity_poly.entity_id
_entity_poly.type
_entity_poly.pdbx_seq_one_letter_code
_entity_poly.pdbx_strand_id
1 'polypeptide(L)'
;MEDAERDIKAVIKDVKVKWEGGRPRIVVEYEANGEAKSLSFIWGVATGGKVIAGVKLSYEKAAVLAALTGDDRLKGRKGVAALYAKHLFALAKIKGVGWGLLRWYTEAMAE
;
A
#
# COMPACT_ATOMS: atom_id res chain seq x y z
N MET A 1 -0.25 6.00 -29.97
CA MET A 1 -0.90 5.33 -28.84
C MET A 1 -1.12 6.43 -27.83
N GLU A 2 -2.36 6.91 -27.72
CA GLU A 2 -2.71 8.02 -26.85
C GLU A 2 -2.64 7.53 -25.41
N ASP A 3 -1.48 7.69 -24.77
CA ASP A 3 -1.34 7.58 -23.32
C ASP A 3 -2.04 8.80 -22.71
N ALA A 4 -3.37 8.74 -22.71
CA ALA A 4 -4.19 9.64 -21.94
C ALA A 4 -3.63 9.61 -20.52
N GLU A 5 -3.02 10.72 -20.11
CA GLU A 5 -3.02 11.22 -18.75
C GLU A 5 -4.49 11.33 -18.32
N ARG A 6 -5.13 10.17 -18.13
CA ARG A 6 -6.35 10.07 -17.35
C ARG A 6 -5.85 10.44 -15.98
N ASP A 7 -6.12 11.69 -15.59
CA ASP A 7 -6.11 12.11 -14.21
C ASP A 7 -7.12 11.22 -13.50
N ILE A 8 -6.66 10.03 -13.10
CA ILE A 8 -7.47 9.06 -12.40
C ILE A 8 -7.70 9.70 -11.04
N LYS A 9 -8.82 10.39 -10.91
CA LYS A 9 -9.30 10.96 -9.66
C LYS A 9 -9.73 9.80 -8.76
N ALA A 10 -8.75 9.24 -8.06
CA ALA A 10 -8.98 8.20 -7.07
C ALA A 10 -9.04 8.84 -5.68
N VAL A 11 -10.16 8.68 -5.00
CA VAL A 11 -10.38 9.20 -3.64
C VAL A 11 -10.30 8.04 -2.67
N ILE A 12 -9.35 8.09 -1.75
CA ILE A 12 -9.23 7.11 -0.65
C ILE A 12 -10.45 7.31 0.26
N LYS A 13 -11.26 6.27 0.42
CA LYS A 13 -12.44 6.28 1.29
C LYS A 13 -12.07 5.80 2.68
N ASP A 14 -11.33 4.69 2.77
CA ASP A 14 -10.97 4.06 4.04
C ASP A 14 -9.69 3.23 3.93
N VAL A 15 -8.97 3.07 5.06
CA VAL A 15 -7.79 2.20 5.15
C VAL A 15 -7.92 1.32 6.40
N LYS A 16 -8.00 0.02 6.18
CA LYS A 16 -8.15 -1.00 7.22
C LYS A 16 -6.89 -1.85 7.33
N VAL A 17 -6.53 -2.18 8.57
CA VAL A 17 -5.54 -3.21 8.87
C VAL A 17 -6.27 -4.48 9.27
N LYS A 18 -6.00 -5.57 8.58
CA LYS A 18 -6.35 -6.93 8.98
C LYS A 18 -5.07 -7.67 9.34
N TRP A 19 -5.18 -8.70 10.17
CA TRP A 19 -4.06 -9.54 10.55
C TRP A 19 -4.29 -10.94 10.01
N GLU A 20 -3.37 -11.46 9.22
CA GLU A 20 -3.42 -12.83 8.70
C GLU A 20 -2.13 -13.55 9.08
N GLY A 21 -2.24 -14.59 9.93
CA GLY A 21 -1.08 -15.40 10.34
C GLY A 21 0.06 -14.58 10.96
N GLY A 22 -0.28 -13.56 11.77
CA GLY A 22 0.71 -12.65 12.38
C GLY A 22 1.29 -11.60 11.44
N ARG A 23 0.82 -11.52 10.18
CA ARG A 23 1.25 -10.53 9.19
C ARG A 23 0.18 -9.47 8.98
N PRO A 24 0.52 -8.18 8.96
CA PRO A 24 -0.44 -7.13 8.72
C PRO A 24 -0.80 -7.09 7.23
N ARG A 25 -2.09 -7.27 6.95
CA ARG A 25 -2.73 -7.10 5.66
C ARG A 25 -3.42 -5.74 5.62
N ILE A 26 -2.96 -4.88 4.73
CA ILE A 26 -3.59 -3.58 4.51
C ILE A 26 -4.66 -3.74 3.44
N VAL A 27 -5.83 -3.18 3.71
CA VAL A 27 -6.94 -3.07 2.76
C VAL A 27 -7.26 -1.59 2.63
N VAL A 28 -7.09 -1.05 1.44
CA VAL A 28 -7.43 0.32 1.12
C VAL A 28 -8.66 0.28 0.23
N GLU A 29 -9.70 0.99 0.66
CA GLU A 29 -10.92 1.21 -0.10
C GLU A 29 -10.83 2.59 -0.75
N TYR A 30 -11.04 2.66 -2.05
CA TYR A 30 -10.95 3.89 -2.82
C TYR A 30 -12.01 3.91 -3.92
N GLU A 31 -12.42 5.10 -4.31
CA GLU A 31 -13.35 5.28 -5.43
C GLU A 31 -12.58 5.88 -6.59
N ALA A 32 -12.63 5.22 -7.75
CA ALA A 32 -12.00 5.70 -8.98
C ALA A 32 -13.02 5.66 -10.11
N ASN A 33 -13.16 6.76 -10.84
CA ASN A 33 -14.16 6.91 -11.90
C ASN A 33 -15.61 6.62 -11.45
N GLY A 34 -15.94 6.90 -10.18
CA GLY A 34 -17.27 6.63 -9.62
C GLY A 34 -17.51 5.17 -9.21
N GLU A 35 -16.53 4.29 -9.38
CA GLU A 35 -16.61 2.89 -8.94
C GLU A 35 -15.83 2.68 -7.64
N ALA A 36 -16.48 2.06 -6.64
CA ALA A 36 -15.82 1.64 -5.41
C ALA A 36 -14.92 0.44 -5.67
N LYS A 37 -13.63 0.60 -5.41
CA LYS A 37 -12.59 -0.41 -5.58
C LYS A 37 -11.83 -0.60 -4.28
N SER A 38 -11.18 -1.75 -4.19
CA SER A 38 -10.31 -2.06 -3.07
C SER A 38 -8.99 -2.63 -3.55
N LEU A 39 -7.93 -2.27 -2.85
CA LEU A 39 -6.62 -2.89 -3.01
C LEU A 39 -6.21 -3.48 -1.66
N SER A 40 -5.64 -4.67 -1.70
CA SER A 40 -5.10 -5.28 -0.49
C SER A 40 -3.73 -5.86 -0.76
N PHE A 41 -2.86 -5.78 0.25
CA PHE A 41 -1.52 -6.31 0.22
C PHE A 41 -1.10 -6.72 1.64
N ILE A 42 -0.26 -7.75 1.71
CA ILE A 42 0.20 -8.34 2.97
C ILE A 42 1.67 -8.00 3.14
N TRP A 43 2.02 -7.48 4.30
CA TRP A 43 3.40 -7.26 4.69
C TRP A 43 4.04 -8.57 5.14
N GLY A 44 5.29 -8.78 4.76
CA GLY A 44 6.09 -9.89 5.22
C GLY A 44 7.54 -9.49 5.39
N VAL A 45 8.31 -10.41 5.96
CA VAL A 45 9.77 -10.32 6.04
C VAL A 45 10.33 -11.19 4.92
N ALA A 46 11.06 -10.57 4.00
CA ALA A 46 11.85 -11.30 3.01
C ALA A 46 13.16 -11.78 3.61
N THR A 47 13.74 -12.79 2.97
CA THR A 47 15.06 -13.36 3.30
C THR A 47 16.08 -12.25 3.53
N GLY A 48 16.64 -12.20 4.74
CA GLY A 48 17.56 -11.15 5.19
C GLY A 48 16.91 -9.99 5.98
N GLY A 49 15.79 -10.24 6.68
CA GLY A 49 15.19 -9.29 7.62
C GLY A 49 14.52 -8.07 6.99
N LYS A 50 14.20 -8.12 5.67
CA LYS A 50 13.67 -6.96 4.95
C LYS A 50 12.15 -6.98 4.94
N VAL A 51 11.53 -5.97 5.54
CA VAL A 51 10.08 -5.76 5.46
C VAL A 51 9.66 -5.33 4.06
N ILE A 52 8.90 -6.20 3.39
CA ILE A 52 8.41 -6.04 2.03
C ILE A 52 6.94 -6.44 1.90
N ALA A 53 6.20 -5.77 1.04
CA ALA A 53 4.89 -6.22 0.56
C ALA A 53 4.87 -6.24 -0.97
N GLY A 54 4.39 -7.35 -1.54
CA GLY A 54 4.14 -7.46 -2.98
C GLY A 54 2.74 -6.97 -3.31
N VAL A 55 2.63 -6.00 -4.22
CA VAL A 55 1.32 -5.52 -4.70
C VAL A 55 1.29 -5.49 -6.22
N LYS A 56 0.20 -6.00 -6.80
CA LYS A 56 -0.05 -5.92 -8.24
C LYS A 56 -0.65 -4.55 -8.57
N LEU A 57 0.17 -3.70 -9.18
CA LEU A 57 -0.19 -2.36 -9.61
C LEU A 57 -0.75 -2.34 -11.03
N SER A 58 -1.87 -1.65 -11.16
CA SER A 58 -2.33 -1.03 -12.42
C SER A 58 -2.08 0.47 -12.30
N TYR A 59 -2.09 1.23 -13.41
CA TYR A 59 -1.94 2.70 -13.40
C TYR A 59 -2.79 3.39 -12.31
N GLU A 60 -4.05 2.98 -12.17
CA GLU A 60 -4.97 3.43 -11.11
C GLU A 60 -4.45 3.14 -9.70
N LYS A 61 -4.11 1.88 -9.39
CA LYS A 61 -3.61 1.46 -8.07
C LYS A 61 -2.28 2.09 -7.74
N ALA A 62 -1.43 2.30 -8.75
CA ALA A 62 -0.16 3.00 -8.65
C ALA A 62 -0.37 4.45 -8.19
N ALA A 63 -1.32 5.16 -8.80
CA ALA A 63 -1.67 6.52 -8.39
C ALA A 63 -2.23 6.57 -6.96
N VAL A 64 -3.11 5.64 -6.59
CA VAL A 64 -3.66 5.54 -5.22
C VAL A 64 -2.56 5.31 -4.20
N LEU A 65 -1.65 4.37 -4.46
CA LEU A 65 -0.54 4.08 -3.55
C LEU A 65 0.47 5.21 -3.49
N ALA A 66 0.74 5.89 -4.60
CA ALA A 66 1.56 7.11 -4.60
C ALA A 66 0.93 8.18 -3.69
N ALA A 67 -0.38 8.42 -3.80
CA ALA A 67 -1.09 9.38 -2.95
C ALA A 67 -1.09 8.98 -1.47
N LEU A 68 -1.26 7.68 -1.16
CA LEU A 68 -1.25 7.18 0.22
C LEU A 68 0.13 7.21 0.88
N THR A 69 1.16 6.86 0.12
CA THR A 69 2.50 6.67 0.65
C THR A 69 3.38 7.91 0.48
N GLY A 70 2.95 8.86 -0.35
CA GLY A 70 3.76 10.00 -0.79
C GLY A 70 4.88 9.62 -1.78
N ASP A 71 4.91 8.39 -2.28
CA ASP A 71 5.97 7.91 -3.18
C ASP A 71 5.53 8.03 -4.65
N ASP A 72 5.85 9.17 -5.28
CA ASP A 72 5.48 9.43 -6.69
C ASP A 72 6.15 8.45 -7.67
N ARG A 73 7.21 7.74 -7.25
CA ARG A 73 7.83 6.66 -8.04
C ARG A 73 6.92 5.45 -8.26
N LEU A 74 5.83 5.34 -7.50
CA LEU A 74 4.79 4.34 -7.73
C LEU A 74 3.87 4.76 -8.88
N LYS A 75 3.76 6.05 -9.19
CA LYS A 75 2.92 6.59 -10.26
C LYS A 75 3.42 6.08 -11.63
N GLY A 76 2.51 5.69 -12.51
CA GLY A 76 2.85 5.16 -13.83
C GLY A 76 3.39 3.72 -13.84
N ARG A 77 3.58 3.07 -12.68
CA ARG A 77 4.10 1.70 -12.59
C ARG A 77 2.99 0.68 -12.86
N LYS A 78 3.24 -0.25 -13.76
CA LYS A 78 2.36 -1.38 -14.09
C LYS A 78 3.08 -2.70 -13.79
N GLY A 79 2.42 -3.64 -13.13
CA GLY A 79 2.98 -4.94 -12.77
C GLY A 79 3.15 -5.14 -11.27
N VAL A 80 3.99 -6.10 -10.87
CA VAL A 80 4.26 -6.36 -9.46
C VAL A 80 5.26 -5.35 -8.94
N ALA A 81 4.88 -4.59 -7.92
CA ALA A 81 5.76 -3.68 -7.21
C ALA A 81 6.00 -4.14 -5.78
N ALA A 82 7.22 -3.91 -5.32
CA ALA A 82 7.62 -4.09 -3.95
C ALA A 82 7.41 -2.79 -3.16
N LEU A 83 6.62 -2.87 -2.10
CA LEU A 83 6.55 -1.84 -1.07
C LEU A 83 7.55 -2.19 0.04
N TYR A 84 8.38 -1.23 0.42
CA TYR A 84 9.33 -1.33 1.52
C TYR A 84 8.83 -0.67 2.81
N ALA A 85 9.56 -0.88 3.91
CA ALA A 85 9.34 -0.27 5.22
C ALA A 85 8.97 1.23 5.18
N LYS A 86 9.61 2.04 4.33
CA LYS A 86 9.25 3.47 4.17
C LYS A 86 7.76 3.70 3.86
N HIS A 87 7.14 2.83 3.06
CA HIS A 87 5.73 2.93 2.72
C HIS A 87 4.86 2.42 3.88
N LEU A 88 5.33 1.43 4.64
CA LEU A 88 4.67 1.01 5.88
C LEU A 88 4.60 2.18 6.87
N PHE A 89 5.69 2.91 7.06
CA PHE A 89 5.71 4.09 7.93
C PHE A 89 4.77 5.20 7.44
N ALA A 90 4.65 5.41 6.13
CA ALA A 90 3.68 6.36 5.58
C ALA A 90 2.24 5.93 5.91
N LEU A 91 1.90 4.65 5.72
CA LEU A 91 0.58 4.12 6.09
C LEU A 91 0.33 4.17 7.60
N ALA A 92 1.38 4.00 8.41
CA ALA A 92 1.27 4.07 9.86
C ALA A 92 0.94 5.49 10.37
N LYS A 93 1.17 6.53 9.56
CA LYS A 93 0.73 7.90 9.88
C LYS A 93 -0.78 8.09 9.69
N ILE A 94 -1.45 7.17 9.01
CA ILE A 94 -2.90 7.21 8.82
C ILE A 94 -3.57 6.82 10.13
N LYS A 95 -4.50 7.67 10.58
CA LYS A 95 -5.23 7.50 11.84
C LYS A 95 -5.90 6.12 11.90
N GLY A 96 -5.66 5.37 12.98
CA GLY A 96 -6.25 4.04 13.21
C GLY A 96 -5.43 2.84 12.69
N VAL A 97 -4.38 3.08 11.89
CA VAL A 97 -3.55 2.04 11.26
C VAL A 97 -2.17 1.92 11.96
N GLY A 98 -1.69 3.02 12.54
CA GLY A 98 -0.31 3.21 12.97
C GLY A 98 0.25 2.25 14.02
N TRP A 99 -0.40 2.13 15.18
CA TRP A 99 0.21 1.45 16.32
C TRP A 99 0.47 -0.03 16.06
N GLY A 100 -0.50 -0.73 15.45
CA GLY A 100 -0.36 -2.15 15.11
C GLY A 100 0.74 -2.41 14.07
N LEU A 101 0.80 -1.57 13.03
CA LEU A 101 1.84 -1.66 12.00
C LEU A 101 3.25 -1.44 12.55
N LEU A 102 3.43 -0.43 13.40
CA LEU A 102 4.72 -0.09 13.99
C LEU A 102 5.20 -1.19 14.93
N ARG A 103 4.31 -1.73 15.76
CA ARG A 103 4.63 -2.86 16.65
C ARG A 103 5.08 -4.08 15.86
N TRP A 104 4.32 -4.46 14.82
CA TRP A 104 4.73 -5.58 13.97
C TRP A 104 6.05 -5.32 13.27
N TYR A 105 6.29 -4.09 12.78
CA TYR A 105 7.57 -3.74 12.17
C TYR A 105 8.74 -3.93 13.14
N THR A 106 8.58 -3.53 14.41
CA THR A 106 9.63 -3.76 15.42
C THR A 106 9.84 -5.24 15.73
N GLU A 107 8.78 -6.04 15.79
CA GLU A 107 8.88 -7.49 16.00
C GLU A 107 9.56 -8.17 14.79
N ALA A 108 9.17 -7.79 13.58
CA ALA A 108 9.73 -8.28 12.32
C ALA A 108 11.21 -7.91 12.09
N MET A 109 11.69 -6.84 12.74
CA MET A 109 13.09 -6.40 12.68
C MET A 109 13.96 -6.97 13.81
N ALA A 110 13.34 -7.52 14.86
CA ALA A 110 14.02 -8.12 16.01
C ALA A 110 14.33 -9.61 15.83
N GLU A 111 13.75 -10.24 14.80
CA GLU A 111 13.98 -11.63 14.38
C GLU A 111 15.10 -11.74 13.33
#